data_AF-A0A2U3LWR2-F1
#
_entry.id   AF-A0A2U3LWR2-F1
#
_cell.length_a   1.000
_cell.length_b   1.000
_cell.length_c   1.000
_cell.angle_alpha   90.00
_cell.angle_beta   90.00
_cell.angle_gamma   90.00
#
_symmetry.space_group_name_H-M   'P 1'
#
loop_
_entity.id
_entity.type
_entity.pdbx_description
1 polymer ?
#
loop_
_entity_poly.entity_id
_entity_poly.type
_entity_poly.pdbx_seq_one_letter_code
_entity_poly.pdbx_strand_id
1 'polypeptide(L)'
;MTVKTIKEAIEHLPAEEQTELWRWFDGRQQAAWDAEIERDFSPGGRGMFLLEEAKADLAAGRTKPLDEFLAEATAKRRTRSKSSH
;
A
#
# COMPACT_ATOMS: atom_id res chain seq x y z
N MET A 1 -15.52 -23.94 -16.67
CA MET A 1 -14.45 -22.95 -16.94
C MET A 1 -13.37 -23.09 -15.88
N THR A 2 -12.09 -23.13 -16.25
CA THR A 2 -10.99 -23.22 -15.28
C THR A 2 -10.20 -21.90 -15.24
N VAL A 3 -9.47 -21.63 -14.16
CA VAL A 3 -8.58 -20.46 -14.08
C VAL A 3 -7.53 -20.48 -15.19
N LYS A 4 -7.04 -21.67 -15.57
CA LYS A 4 -6.11 -21.84 -16.70
C LYS A 4 -6.75 -21.35 -18.00
N THR A 5 -7.96 -21.81 -18.30
CA THR A 5 -8.71 -21.41 -19.50
C THR A 5 -9.00 -19.91 -19.53
N ILE A 6 -9.24 -19.27 -18.37
CA ILE A 6 -9.42 -17.81 -18.29
C ILE A 6 -8.13 -17.08 -18.62
N LYS A 7 -6.99 -17.53 -18.08
CA LYS A 7 -5.69 -16.91 -18.36
C LYS A 7 -5.34 -16.99 -19.84
N GLU A 8 -5.51 -18.16 -20.45
CA GLU A 8 -5.32 -18.35 -21.90
C GLU A 8 -6.22 -17.42 -22.71
N ALA A 9 -7.49 -17.26 -22.33
CA ALA A 9 -8.40 -16.34 -23.00
C ALA A 9 -7.95 -14.87 -22.88
N ILE A 10 -7.42 -14.47 -21.72
CA ILE A 10 -6.89 -13.11 -21.50
C ILE A 10 -5.66 -12.85 -22.37
N GLU A 11 -4.77 -13.82 -22.51
CA GLU A 11 -3.55 -13.72 -23.36
C GLU A 11 -3.89 -13.48 -24.84
N HIS A 12 -5.08 -13.89 -25.28
CA HIS A 12 -5.56 -13.68 -26.65
C HIS A 12 -6.28 -12.35 -26.88
N LEU A 13 -6.53 -11.55 -25.83
CA LEU A 13 -7.18 -10.25 -25.96
C LEU A 13 -6.23 -9.20 -26.56
N PRO A 14 -6.74 -8.23 -27.33
CA PRO A 14 -6.02 -7.02 -27.68
C PRO A 14 -5.50 -6.28 -26.44
N ALA A 15 -4.41 -5.51 -26.59
CA ALA A 15 -3.77 -4.81 -25.47
C ALA A 15 -4.73 -3.82 -24.77
N GLU A 16 -5.63 -3.21 -25.54
CA GLU A 16 -6.65 -2.29 -25.04
C GLU A 16 -7.64 -3.00 -24.12
N GLU A 17 -8.11 -4.19 -24.52
CA GLU A 17 -9.05 -5.01 -23.75
C GLU A 17 -8.37 -5.61 -22.50
N GLN A 18 -7.09 -5.99 -22.59
CA GLN A 18 -6.31 -6.38 -21.42
C GLN A 18 -6.17 -5.22 -20.42
N THR A 19 -5.98 -3.99 -20.92
CA THR A 19 -5.89 -2.79 -20.08
C THR A 19 -7.23 -2.48 -19.41
N GLU A 20 -8.34 -2.61 -20.12
CA GLU A 20 -9.68 -2.47 -19.56
C GLU A 20 -9.93 -3.50 -18.45
N LEU A 21 -9.60 -4.77 -18.70
CA LEU A 21 -9.74 -5.84 -17.73
C LEU A 21 -8.90 -5.57 -16.47
N TRP A 22 -7.65 -5.11 -16.65
CA TRP A 22 -6.79 -4.73 -15.54
C TRP A 22 -7.40 -3.61 -14.70
N ARG A 23 -7.92 -2.54 -15.33
CA ARG A 23 -8.56 -1.42 -14.61
C ARG A 23 -9.77 -1.88 -13.81
N TRP A 24 -10.60 -2.73 -14.40
CA TRP A 24 -11.76 -3.29 -13.71
C TRP A 24 -11.34 -4.16 -12.50
N PHE A 25 -10.31 -4.99 -12.67
CA PHE A 25 -9.81 -5.84 -11.58
C PHE A 25 -9.18 -5.02 -10.45
N ASP A 26 -8.35 -4.03 -10.80
CA ASP A 26 -7.74 -3.10 -9.85
C ASP A 26 -8.82 -2.37 -9.05
N GLY A 27 -9.84 -1.80 -9.71
CA GLY A 27 -10.95 -1.13 -9.02
C GLY A 27 -11.68 -2.04 -8.02
N ARG A 28 -11.86 -3.33 -8.33
CA ARG A 28 -12.43 -4.30 -7.38
C ARG A 28 -11.50 -4.59 -6.21
N GLN A 29 -10.20 -4.71 -6.45
CA GLN A 29 -9.22 -4.92 -5.39
C GLN A 29 -9.16 -3.71 -4.48
N GLN A 30 -9.10 -2.48 -5.02
CA GLN A 30 -9.14 -1.24 -4.25
C GLN A 30 -10.39 -1.18 -3.36
N ALA A 31 -11.58 -1.44 -3.92
CA ALA A 31 -12.82 -1.43 -3.13
C ALA A 31 -12.85 -2.49 -2.02
N ALA A 32 -12.28 -3.67 -2.26
CA ALA A 32 -12.17 -4.71 -1.23
C ALA A 32 -11.19 -4.31 -0.12
N TRP A 33 -10.08 -3.68 -0.49
CA TRP A 33 -9.10 -3.12 0.44
C TRP A 33 -9.71 -2.00 1.28
N ASP A 34 -10.44 -1.06 0.67
CA ASP A 34 -11.14 0.02 1.39
C ASP A 34 -12.11 -0.55 2.43
N ALA A 35 -12.91 -1.56 2.05
CA ALA A 35 -13.86 -2.21 2.96
C ALA A 35 -13.15 -2.97 4.10
N GLU A 36 -12.00 -3.58 3.84
CA GLU A 36 -11.20 -4.22 4.87
C GLU A 36 -10.58 -3.22 5.84
N ILE A 37 -10.06 -2.09 5.36
CA ILE A 37 -9.54 -1.01 6.19
C ILE A 37 -10.65 -0.43 7.06
N GLU A 38 -11.81 -0.10 6.49
CA GLU A 38 -12.97 0.41 7.22
C GLU A 38 -13.38 -0.55 8.36
N ARG A 39 -13.47 -1.85 8.06
CA ARG A 39 -13.81 -2.89 9.04
C ARG A 39 -12.75 -2.97 10.13
N ASP A 40 -11.48 -3.02 9.77
CA ASP A 40 -10.40 -3.25 10.72
C ASP A 40 -10.20 -2.03 11.63
N PHE A 41 -10.45 -0.81 11.17
CA PHE A 41 -10.38 0.42 11.98
C PHE A 41 -11.72 0.90 12.56
N SER A 42 -12.79 0.11 12.41
CA SER A 42 -14.06 0.34 13.09
C SER A 42 -13.93 0.07 14.61
N PRO A 43 -14.87 0.56 15.45
CA PRO A 43 -14.84 0.30 16.89
C PRO A 43 -14.79 -1.20 17.23
N GLY A 44 -13.76 -1.63 17.96
CA GLY A 44 -13.52 -3.05 18.27
C GLY A 44 -12.89 -3.87 17.13
N GLY A 45 -12.61 -3.23 16.00
CA GLY A 45 -11.90 -3.80 14.87
C GLY A 45 -10.43 -4.12 15.19
N ARG A 46 -9.85 -5.02 14.38
CA ARG A 46 -8.49 -5.53 14.61
C ARG A 46 -7.39 -4.49 14.44
N GLY A 47 -7.64 -3.39 13.75
CA GLY A 47 -6.70 -2.28 13.59
C GLY A 47 -6.63 -1.33 14.78
N MET A 48 -7.56 -1.42 15.73
CA MET A 48 -7.62 -0.49 16.86
C MET A 48 -6.38 -0.56 17.76
N PHE A 49 -5.74 -1.73 17.90
CA PHE A 49 -4.52 -1.83 18.70
C PHE A 49 -3.37 -1.01 18.10
N LEU A 50 -3.26 -0.94 16.76
CA LEU A 50 -2.25 -0.14 16.06
C LEU A 50 -2.49 1.36 16.29
N LEU A 51 -3.75 1.77 16.35
CA LEU A 51 -4.09 3.16 16.66
C LEU A 51 -3.69 3.54 18.09
N GLU A 52 -3.94 2.64 19.05
CA GLU A 52 -3.52 2.87 20.44
C GLU A 52 -1.99 2.86 20.59
N GLU A 53 -1.28 1.99 19.87
CA GLU A 53 0.19 2.00 19.79
C GLU A 53 0.71 3.34 19.23
N ALA A 54 0.15 3.81 18.12
CA ALA A 54 0.54 5.08 17.51
C ALA A 54 0.31 6.28 18.45
N LYS A 55 -0.81 6.30 19.18
CA LYS A 55 -1.08 7.32 20.21
C LYS A 55 -0.08 7.24 21.35
N ALA A 56 0.27 6.03 21.81
CA ALA A 56 1.25 5.83 22.88
C ALA A 56 2.65 6.28 22.45
N ASP A 57 3.05 6.02 21.20
CA ASP A 57 4.30 6.48 20.63
C ASP A 57 4.37 8.01 20.55
N LEU A 58 3.28 8.64 20.10
CA LEU A 58 3.16 10.10 20.05
C LEU A 58 3.28 10.70 21.46
N ALA A 59 2.55 10.16 22.43
CA ALA A 59 2.60 10.61 23.82
C ALA A 59 3.98 10.42 24.46
N ALA A 60 4.70 9.36 24.08
CA ALA A 60 6.05 9.08 24.55
C ALA A 60 7.14 9.84 23.80
N GLY A 61 6.80 10.68 22.81
CA GLY A 61 7.77 11.41 22.01
C GLY A 61 8.63 10.52 21.10
N ARG A 62 8.15 9.31 20.77
CA ARG A 62 8.81 8.37 19.85
C ARG A 62 8.51 8.65 18.37
N THR A 63 7.75 9.71 18.09
CA THR A 63 7.43 10.16 16.74
C THR A 63 8.25 11.39 16.36
N LYS A 64 8.48 11.60 15.06
CA LYS A 64 9.04 12.85 14.53
C LYS A 64 8.17 13.40 13.39
N PRO A 65 8.24 14.71 13.11
CA PRO A 65 7.59 15.29 11.94
C PRO A 65 8.00 14.60 10.63
N LEU A 66 7.05 14.47 9.70
CA LEU A 66 7.28 13.75 8.44
C LEU A 66 8.32 14.46 7.56
N ASP A 67 8.30 15.78 7.52
CA ASP A 67 9.26 16.61 6.79
C ASP A 67 10.70 16.42 7.31
N GLU A 68 10.89 16.38 8.63
CA GLU A 68 12.17 16.07 9.26
C GLU A 68 12.66 14.67 8.84
N PHE A 69 11.79 13.66 8.91
CA PHE A 69 12.11 12.30 8.48
C PHE A 69 12.52 12.24 7.00
N LEU A 70 11.77 12.90 6.12
CA LEU A 70 12.04 12.91 4.68
C LEU A 70 13.35 13.63 4.34
N ALA A 71 13.68 14.71 5.05
CA ALA A 71 14.94 15.42 4.92
C ALA A 71 16.12 14.51 5.31
N GLU A 72 16.03 13.82 6.45
CA GLU A 72 17.06 12.86 6.90
C GLU A 72 17.24 11.70 5.89
N ALA A 73 16.14 11.11 5.42
CA ALA A 73 16.17 10.00 4.48
C ALA A 73 16.84 10.41 3.15
N THR A 74 16.54 11.61 2.67
CA THR A 74 17.14 12.18 1.47
C THR A 74 18.64 12.43 1.66
N ALA A 75 19.05 12.98 2.81
CA ALA A 75 20.46 13.18 3.14
C ALA A 75 21.22 11.84 3.18
N LYS A 76 20.66 10.80 3.82
CA LYS A 76 21.26 9.46 3.90
C LYS A 76 21.43 8.78 2.54
N ARG A 77 20.50 8.96 1.60
CA ARG A 77 20.65 8.42 0.22
C ARG A 77 21.83 9.08 -0.52
N ARG A 78 22.02 10.39 -0.34
CA ARG A 78 23.09 11.15 -0.99
C ARG A 78 24.48 10.80 -0.46
N THR A 79 24.61 10.55 0.84
CA THR A 79 25.89 10.15 1.45
C THR A 79 26.31 8.74 1.03
N ARG A 80 25.38 7.77 1.00
CA ARG A 80 25.66 6.40 0.51
C ARG A 80 26.12 6.36 -0.95
N SER A 81 25.58 7.24 -1.79
CA SER A 81 26.01 7.35 -3.19
C SER A 81 27.43 7.94 -3.35
N LYS A 82 27.88 8.80 -2.44
CA LYS A 82 29.21 9.43 -2.48
C LYS A 82 30.33 8.54 -1.93
N SER A 83 30.02 7.61 -1.03
CA SER A 83 30.99 6.66 -0.47
C SER A 83 31.21 5.40 -1.31
N SER A 84 30.59 5.29 -2.49
CA SER A 84 30.75 4.16 -3.43
C SER A 84 31.62 4.51 -4.65
N HIS A 85 32.40 5.59 -4.57
CA HIS A 85 33.47 5.97 -5.50
C HIS A 85 34.76 6.20 -4.70
#